data_AF-A0A944NSV3-F1
#
_entry.id   AF-A0A944NSV3-F1
#
_cell.length_a   1.000
_cell.length_b   1.000
_cell.length_c   1.000
_cell.angle_alpha   90.00
_cell.angle_beta   90.00
_cell.angle_gamma   90.00
#
_symmetry.space_group_name_H-M   'P 1'
#
loop_
_entity.id
_entity.type
_entity.pdbx_description
1 polymer ?
#
loop_
_entity_poly.entity_id
_entity_poly.type
_entity_poly.pdbx_seq_one_letter_code
_entity_poly.pdbx_strand_id
1 'polypeptide(L)'
;MDKLVFTVHEFMAIMGHLDEQLAGKPAPAASVYNEWLEQWQTLDKRLEELPMMERADMLFDGKLTINAISEPHLNEVIGVVEAQIDMHKQLIEDDDEDADPEDLEIWQSRYKDLKQLLGSDNWSDDIG
;
A
#
# COMPACT_ATOMS: atom_id res chain seq x y z
N MET A 1 -2.99 -19.02 4.48
CA MET A 1 -3.09 -17.58 4.17
C MET A 1 -2.17 -16.83 5.10
N ASP A 2 -1.00 -16.45 4.58
CA ASP A 2 -0.14 -15.49 5.25
C ASP A 2 -0.83 -14.13 5.23
N LYS A 3 -0.92 -13.50 6.40
CA LYS A 3 -1.59 -12.21 6.56
C LYS A 3 -0.64 -11.11 6.13
N LEU A 4 -1.10 -10.24 5.25
CA LEU A 4 -0.33 -9.08 4.84
C LEU A 4 -0.53 -7.97 5.87
N VAL A 5 0.56 -7.44 6.43
CA VAL A 5 0.52 -6.37 7.43
C VAL A 5 1.20 -5.14 6.86
N PHE A 6 0.47 -4.04 6.77
CA PHE A 6 0.98 -2.72 6.38
C PHE A 6 1.04 -1.80 7.59
N THR A 7 1.92 -0.80 7.56
CA THR A 7 1.67 0.43 8.32
C THR A 7 0.42 1.13 7.78
N VAL A 8 -0.15 2.01 8.59
CA VAL A 8 -1.20 2.92 8.13
C VAL A 8 -0.68 3.79 6.99
N HIS A 9 0.55 4.31 7.10
CA HIS A 9 1.19 5.07 6.03
C HIS A 9 1.26 4.31 4.71
N GLU A 10 1.80 3.08 4.70
CA GLU A 10 1.92 2.26 3.49
C GLU A 10 0.56 2.01 2.85
N PHE A 11 -0.45 1.66 3.65
CA PHE A 11 -1.80 1.41 3.16
C PHE A 11 -2.44 2.67 2.54
N MET A 12 -2.31 3.83 3.21
CA MET A 12 -2.81 5.10 2.70
C MET A 12 -2.12 5.50 1.39
N ALA A 13 -0.80 5.33 1.30
CA ALA A 13 -0.03 5.62 0.09
C ALA A 13 -0.42 4.70 -1.09
N ILE A 14 -0.64 3.40 -0.83
CA ILE A 14 -1.08 2.46 -1.86
C ILE A 14 -2.46 2.85 -2.40
N MET A 15 -3.43 3.11 -1.50
CA MET A 15 -4.78 3.48 -1.90
C MET A 15 -4.83 4.84 -2.62
N GLY A 16 -4.07 5.82 -2.13
CA GLY A 16 -3.93 7.12 -2.79
C GLY A 16 -3.37 7.00 -4.20
N HIS A 17 -2.32 6.21 -4.40
CA HIS A 17 -1.75 5.99 -5.73
C HIS A 17 -2.76 5.31 -6.69
N LEU A 18 -3.49 4.30 -6.21
CA LEU A 18 -4.54 3.66 -7.01
C LEU A 18 -5.64 4.66 -7.39
N ASP A 19 -6.09 5.49 -6.44
CA ASP A 19 -7.09 6.53 -6.70
C ASP A 19 -6.62 7.55 -7.76
N GLU A 20 -5.38 8.01 -7.65
CA GLU A 20 -4.77 8.93 -8.61
C GLU A 20 -4.71 8.33 -10.02
N GLN A 21 -4.33 7.06 -10.15
CA GLN A 21 -4.31 6.36 -11.44
C GLN A 21 -5.69 6.25 -12.08
N LEU A 22 -6.75 6.13 -11.27
CA LEU A 22 -8.12 6.09 -11.77
C LEU A 22 -8.55 7.44 -12.35
N ALA A 23 -7.99 8.55 -11.87
CA ALA A 23 -8.30 9.90 -12.33
C ALA A 23 -9.81 10.18 -12.38
N GLY A 24 -10.54 9.76 -11.34
CA GLY A 24 -11.98 9.89 -11.20
C GLY A 24 -12.82 8.90 -12.01
N LYS A 25 -12.21 7.91 -12.66
CA LYS A 25 -12.91 6.80 -13.32
C LYS A 25 -13.19 5.67 -12.33
N PRO A 26 -14.22 4.84 -12.55
CA PRO A 26 -14.43 3.66 -11.71
C PRO A 26 -13.28 2.67 -11.87
N ALA A 27 -12.85 2.07 -10.75
CA ALA A 27 -11.88 0.99 -10.75
C ALA A 27 -12.44 -0.27 -11.44
N PRO A 28 -11.59 -1.09 -12.08
CA PRO A 28 -11.99 -2.41 -12.55
C PRO A 28 -12.64 -3.23 -11.43
N ALA A 29 -13.69 -4.00 -11.74
CA ALA A 29 -14.44 -4.74 -10.71
C ALA A 29 -13.59 -5.69 -9.86
N ALA A 30 -12.49 -6.21 -10.41
CA ALA A 30 -11.55 -7.09 -9.73
C ALA A 30 -10.32 -6.36 -9.14
N SER A 31 -10.36 -5.02 -9.07
CA SER A 31 -9.28 -4.24 -8.46
C SER A 31 -9.34 -4.30 -6.95
N VAL A 32 -8.18 -4.41 -6.33
CA VAL A 32 -7.99 -4.34 -4.87
C VAL A 32 -8.52 -3.02 -4.29
N TYR A 33 -8.54 -1.95 -5.09
CA TYR A 33 -9.07 -0.65 -4.69
C TYR A 33 -10.52 -0.77 -4.22
N ASN A 34 -11.38 -1.49 -4.97
CA ASN A 34 -12.79 -1.63 -4.60
C ASN A 34 -12.96 -2.42 -3.29
N GLU A 35 -12.13 -3.43 -3.07
CA GLU A 35 -12.14 -4.24 -1.84
C GLU A 35 -11.69 -3.44 -0.62
N TRP A 36 -10.77 -2.49 -0.80
CA TRP A 36 -10.18 -1.71 0.29
C TRP A 36 -10.81 -0.33 0.48
N LEU A 37 -11.68 0.11 -0.43
CA LEU A 37 -12.26 1.46 -0.45
C LEU A 37 -12.95 1.85 0.87
N GLU A 38 -13.80 0.98 1.41
CA GLU A 38 -14.52 1.27 2.67
C GLU A 38 -13.54 1.39 3.85
N GLN A 39 -12.54 0.52 3.90
CA GLN A 39 -11.51 0.54 4.94
C GLN A 39 -10.65 1.80 4.83
N TRP A 40 -10.30 2.21 3.61
CA TRP A 40 -9.56 3.43 3.32
C TRP A 40 -10.34 4.68 3.75
N GLN A 41 -11.58 4.84 3.32
CA GLN A 41 -12.42 5.98 3.70
C GLN A 41 -12.65 6.06 5.22
N THR A 42 -12.83 4.92 5.87
CA THR A 42 -13.00 4.86 7.33
C THR A 42 -11.73 5.29 8.06
N LEU A 43 -10.56 4.86 7.56
CA LEU A 43 -9.28 5.19 8.15
C LEU A 43 -8.92 6.66 7.91
N ASP A 44 -9.13 7.15 6.70
CA ASP A 44 -8.90 8.54 6.30
C ASP A 44 -9.67 9.50 7.23
N LYS A 45 -10.97 9.29 7.38
CA LYS A 45 -11.80 10.07 8.31
C LYS A 45 -11.29 10.01 9.75
N ARG A 46 -10.84 8.84 10.23
CA ARG A 46 -10.27 8.71 11.58
C ARG A 46 -8.98 9.52 11.73
N LEU A 47 -8.11 9.50 10.71
CA LEU A 47 -6.87 10.28 10.72
C LEU A 47 -7.17 11.78 10.73
N GLU A 48 -8.17 12.24 9.99
CA GLU A 48 -8.61 13.65 9.98
C GLU A 48 -9.07 14.13 11.36
N GLU A 49 -9.72 13.27 12.15
CA GLU A 49 -10.20 13.59 13.50
C GLU A 49 -9.07 13.65 14.54
N LEU A 50 -7.90 13.06 14.26
CA LEU A 50 -6.77 13.04 15.20
C LEU A 50 -5.98 14.37 15.20
N PRO A 51 -5.49 14.81 16.37
CA PRO A 51 -4.46 15.83 16.48
C PRO A 51 -3.20 15.46 15.69
N MET A 52 -2.42 16.46 15.26
CA MET A 52 -1.24 16.27 14.39
C MET A 52 -0.25 15.21 14.90
N MET A 53 0.09 15.23 16.20
CA MET A 53 1.04 14.28 16.78
C MET A 53 0.48 12.86 16.79
N GLU A 54 -0.78 12.69 17.24
CA GLU A 54 -1.44 11.38 17.25
C GLU A 54 -1.67 10.83 15.84
N ARG A 55 -1.89 11.72 14.85
CA ARG A 55 -1.98 11.35 13.44
C ARG A 55 -0.64 10.80 12.94
N ALA A 56 0.47 11.47 13.26
CA ALA A 56 1.80 11.00 12.90
C ALA A 56 2.09 9.63 13.54
N ASP A 57 1.85 9.50 14.84
CA ASP A 57 2.01 8.22 15.56
C ASP A 57 1.18 7.12 14.90
N MET A 58 -0.10 7.40 14.57
CA MET A 58 -0.96 6.42 13.89
C MET A 58 -0.45 6.06 12.50
N LEU A 59 0.05 7.02 11.71
CA LEU A 59 0.58 6.78 10.37
C LEU A 59 1.78 5.83 10.39
N PHE A 60 2.74 6.06 11.29
CA PHE A 60 4.01 5.32 11.31
C PHE A 60 3.97 4.05 12.18
N ASP A 61 3.31 4.10 13.34
CA ASP A 61 3.26 2.96 14.28
C ASP A 61 2.02 2.09 14.08
N GLY A 62 0.91 2.67 13.60
CA GLY A 62 -0.33 1.95 13.35
C GLY A 62 -0.14 0.87 12.30
N LYS A 63 -0.67 -0.34 12.57
CA LYS A 63 -0.61 -1.48 11.64
C LYS A 63 -2.01 -1.89 11.19
N LEU A 64 -2.16 -2.19 9.91
CA LEU A 64 -3.35 -2.80 9.33
C LEU A 64 -3.04 -4.21 8.85
N THR A 65 -3.86 -5.16 9.31
CA THR A 65 -3.81 -6.53 8.84
C THR A 65 -4.84 -6.72 7.72
N ILE A 66 -4.38 -7.10 6.53
CA ILE A 66 -5.22 -7.51 5.42
C ILE A 66 -5.32 -9.04 5.44
N ASN A 67 -6.54 -9.53 5.67
CA ASN A 67 -6.78 -10.95 5.93
C ASN A 67 -6.96 -11.80 4.66
N ALA A 68 -7.36 -11.19 3.54
CA ALA A 68 -7.56 -11.89 2.28
C ALA A 68 -7.19 -10.97 1.11
N ILE A 69 -6.32 -11.46 0.24
CA ILE A 69 -5.94 -10.82 -1.02
C ILE A 69 -5.82 -11.92 -2.07
N SER A 70 -6.42 -11.71 -3.25
CA SER A 70 -6.29 -12.64 -4.37
C SER A 70 -4.93 -12.44 -5.06
N GLU A 71 -4.46 -13.39 -5.87
CA GLU A 71 -3.23 -13.21 -6.65
C GLU A 71 -3.29 -11.96 -7.58
N PRO A 72 -4.41 -11.68 -8.29
CA PRO A 72 -4.55 -10.42 -9.04
C PRO A 72 -4.40 -9.17 -8.18
N HIS A 73 -5.01 -9.15 -6.99
CA HIS A 73 -4.88 -8.02 -6.07
C HIS A 73 -3.43 -7.88 -5.59
N LEU A 74 -2.74 -8.99 -5.29
CA LEU A 74 -1.33 -8.95 -4.88
C LEU A 74 -0.43 -8.40 -5.99
N ASN A 75 -0.66 -8.80 -7.25
CA ASN A 75 0.06 -8.24 -8.38
C ASN A 75 -0.20 -6.73 -8.56
N GLU A 76 -1.45 -6.28 -8.38
CA GLU A 76 -1.79 -4.86 -8.45
C GLU A 76 -1.05 -4.06 -7.36
N VAL A 77 -1.03 -4.55 -6.12
CA VAL A 77 -0.29 -3.92 -5.01
C VAL A 77 1.21 -3.89 -5.28
N ILE A 78 1.79 -4.97 -5.83
CA ILE A 78 3.20 -5.01 -6.21
C ILE A 78 3.52 -3.91 -7.24
N GLY A 79 2.65 -3.72 -8.24
CA GLY A 79 2.83 -2.66 -9.23
C GLY A 79 2.83 -1.25 -8.62
N VAL A 80 1.99 -1.02 -7.60
CA VAL A 80 2.00 0.25 -6.85
C VAL A 80 3.30 0.43 -6.07
N VAL A 81 3.79 -0.63 -5.41
CA VAL A 81 5.05 -0.58 -4.66
C VAL A 81 6.25 -0.35 -5.60
N GLU A 82 6.25 -0.92 -6.81
CA GLU A 82 7.26 -0.60 -7.83
C GLU A 82 7.23 0.89 -8.20
N ALA A 83 6.04 1.47 -8.40
CA ALA A 83 5.90 2.90 -8.69
C ALA A 83 6.37 3.79 -7.53
N GLN A 84 6.13 3.41 -6.28
CA GLN A 84 6.64 4.11 -5.09
C GLN A 84 8.18 4.08 -5.07
N ILE A 85 8.79 2.92 -5.32
CA ILE A 85 10.25 2.79 -5.39
C ILE A 85 10.84 3.71 -6.47
N ASP A 86 10.23 3.73 -7.67
CA ASP A 86 10.74 4.54 -8.78
C ASP A 86 10.58 6.04 -8.51
N MET A 87 9.47 6.45 -7.89
CA MET A 87 9.28 7.84 -7.43
C MET A 87 10.35 8.24 -6.40
N HIS A 88 10.58 7.44 -5.36
CA HIS A 88 11.57 7.78 -4.33
C HIS A 88 13.01 7.80 -4.88
N LYS A 89 13.34 6.93 -5.84
CA LYS A 89 14.62 7.02 -6.56
C LYS A 89 14.75 8.33 -7.32
N GLN A 90 13.70 8.75 -8.02
CA GLN A 90 13.71 10.00 -8.78
C GLN A 90 13.91 11.22 -7.86
N LEU A 91 13.23 11.27 -6.71
CA LEU A 91 13.41 12.34 -5.72
C LEU A 91 14.88 12.45 -5.26
N ILE A 92 15.52 11.31 -4.98
CA ILE A 92 16.94 11.26 -4.59
C ILE A 92 17.85 11.69 -5.75
N GLU A 93 17.55 11.28 -6.98
CA GLU A 93 18.33 11.67 -8.16
C GLU A 93 18.22 13.18 -8.45
N ASP A 94 17.07 13.78 -8.16
CA ASP A 94 16.80 15.19 -8.37
C ASP A 94 17.27 16.10 -7.21
N ASP A 95 17.85 15.53 -6.14
CA ASP A 95 18.24 16.24 -4.90
C ASP A 95 17.06 17.02 -4.30
N ASP A 96 15.87 16.43 -4.36
CA ASP A 96 14.63 17.04 -3.87
C ASP A 96 14.64 17.16 -2.34
N GLU A 97 14.01 18.22 -1.80
CA GLU A 97 13.99 18.45 -0.35
C GLU A 97 13.18 17.40 0.43
N ASP A 98 12.24 16.74 -0.26
CA ASP A 98 11.42 15.66 0.28
C ASP A 98 12.07 14.28 0.08
N ALA A 99 13.27 14.20 -0.50
CA ALA A 99 13.96 12.94 -0.74
C ALA A 99 14.44 12.29 0.57
N ASP A 100 13.80 11.17 0.93
CA ASP A 100 14.21 10.34 2.07
C ASP A 100 14.70 8.95 1.61
N PRO A 101 16.01 8.64 1.75
CA PRO A 101 16.53 7.30 1.50
C PRO A 101 15.93 6.20 2.38
N GLU A 102 15.49 6.51 3.61
CA GLU A 102 14.87 5.54 4.50
C GLU A 102 13.52 5.06 3.96
N ASP A 103 12.72 5.98 3.39
CA ASP A 103 11.46 5.61 2.72
C ASP A 103 11.70 4.68 1.52
N LEU A 104 12.75 4.93 0.74
CA LEU A 104 13.12 4.03 -0.36
C LEU A 104 13.46 2.62 0.15
N GLU A 105 14.19 2.51 1.26
CA GLU A 105 14.53 1.21 1.88
C GLU A 105 13.28 0.48 2.38
N ILE A 106 12.32 1.20 2.98
CA ILE A 106 11.03 0.66 3.42
C ILE A 106 10.27 0.05 2.23
N TRP A 107 10.13 0.81 1.14
CA TRP A 107 9.41 0.32 -0.05
C TRP A 107 10.13 -0.85 -0.73
N GLN A 108 11.47 -0.85 -0.78
CA GLN A 108 12.23 -1.98 -1.30
C GLN A 108 12.09 -3.25 -0.45
N SER A 109 12.07 -3.11 0.88
CA SER A 109 11.79 -4.23 1.78
C SER A 109 10.38 -4.76 1.55
N ARG A 110 9.40 -3.85 1.44
CA ARG A 110 8.01 -4.21 1.16
C ARG A 110 7.87 -4.96 -0.16
N TYR A 111 8.55 -4.52 -1.21
CA TYR A 111 8.55 -5.19 -2.50
C TYR A 111 9.05 -6.63 -2.37
N LYS A 112 10.16 -6.83 -1.66
CA LYS A 112 10.73 -8.16 -1.42
C LYS A 112 9.74 -9.07 -0.70
N ASP A 113 9.09 -8.57 0.35
CA ASP A 113 8.11 -9.33 1.13
C ASP A 113 6.89 -9.74 0.29
N LEU A 114 6.37 -8.82 -0.53
CA LEU A 114 5.24 -9.10 -1.43
C LEU A 114 5.62 -10.10 -2.53
N LYS A 115 6.81 -9.99 -3.13
CA LYS A 115 7.31 -10.96 -4.12
C LYS A 115 7.53 -12.33 -3.52
N GLN A 116 8.02 -12.40 -2.29
CA GLN A 116 8.16 -13.67 -1.56
C GLN A 116 6.80 -14.28 -1.28
N LEU A 117 5.81 -13.48 -0.89
CA LEU A 117 4.44 -13.93 -0.68
C LEU A 117 3.84 -14.49 -1.97
N LEU A 118 3.99 -13.78 -3.10
CA LEU A 118 3.51 -14.22 -4.42
C LEU A 118 4.17 -15.53 -4.87
N GLY A 119 5.47 -15.70 -4.61
CA GLY A 119 6.23 -16.90 -4.96
C GLY A 119 6.09 -18.06 -3.98
N SER A 120 5.35 -17.90 -2.88
CA SER A 120 5.15 -18.97 -1.90
C SER A 120 4.07 -19.94 -2.38
N ASP A 121 4.29 -21.25 -2.23
CA ASP A 121 3.31 -22.31 -2.57
C ASP A 121 1.99 -22.22 -1.78
N ASN A 122 1.87 -21.25 -0.87
CA ASN A 122 0.79 -21.05 0.08
C ASN A 122 -0.34 -20.15 -0.45
N TRP A 123 -0.28 -19.77 -1.74
CA TRP A 123 -1.24 -18.85 -2.38
C TRP A 123 -2.60 -19.49 -2.71
N SER A 124 -2.75 -20.80 -2.46
CA SER A 124 -3.98 -21.61 -2.59
C SER A 124 -4.99 -21.10 -3.62
N ASP A 125 -4.90 -21.71 -4.82
CA ASP A 125 -6.02 -21.98 -5.73
C ASP A 125 -7.14 -22.77 -5.00
N ASP A 126 -7.81 -22.15 -4.02
CA ASP A 126 -9.02 -22.70 -3.42
C ASP A 126 -10.14 -21.67 -3.48
N ILE A 127 -10.56 -21.38 -4.71
CA ILE A 127 -11.93 -20.98 -4.98
C ILE A 127 -12.64 -22.25 -5.47
N GLY A 128 -13.08 -23.07 -4.51
CA GLY A 128 -14.07 -24.13 -4.72
C GLY A 128 -15.47 -23.56 -4.92
#